data_AF-A0A959EZ14-F1
#
_entry.id   AF-A0A959EZ14-F1
#
_cell.length_a   1.000
_cell.length_b   1.000
_cell.length_c   1.000
_cell.angle_alpha   90.00
_cell.angle_beta   90.00
_cell.angle_gamma   90.00
#
_symmetry.space_group_name_H-M   'P 1'
#
loop_
_entity.id
_entity.type
_entity.pdbx_description
1 polymer ?
#
loop_
_entity_poly.entity_id
_entity_poly.type
_entity_poly.pdbx_seq_one_letter_code
_entity_poly.pdbx_strand_id
1 'polypeptide(L)' 'GSNAGQVRVFEYDNGSWTQVGGDVDGDVSGDQSGWSVALSPDGNRIAIGAPNHAGSGSEAGQVRVF' A
#
# COMPACT_ATOMS: atom_id res chain seq x y z
N GLY A 1 -5.82 10.54 5.85
CA GLY A 1 -6.36 11.84 5.39
C GLY A 1 -7.36 11.66 4.26
N SER A 2 -8.00 12.73 3.77
CA SER A 2 -8.89 12.64 2.61
C SER A 2 -8.12 12.11 1.40
N ASN A 3 -8.54 10.97 0.84
CA ASN A 3 -7.90 10.31 -0.31
C ASN A 3 -6.41 9.96 -0.14
N ALA A 4 -5.95 9.72 1.09
CA ALA A 4 -4.57 9.24 1.32
C ALA A 4 -4.36 7.80 0.81
N GLY A 5 -5.43 7.00 0.75
CA GLY A 5 -5.37 5.57 0.43
C GLY A 5 -4.99 4.73 1.63
N GLN A 6 -5.31 3.43 1.56
CA GLN A 6 -5.01 2.44 2.59
C GLN A 6 -4.82 1.08 1.91
N VAL A 7 -3.83 0.31 2.36
CA VAL A 7 -3.62 -1.08 1.93
C VAL A 7 -3.79 -2.01 3.13
N ARG A 8 -4.47 -3.13 2.89
CA ARG A 8 -4.61 -4.24 3.84
C ARG A 8 -4.16 -5.52 3.16
N VAL A 9 -3.42 -6.35 3.88
CA VAL A 9 -2.96 -7.66 3.40
C VAL A 9 -3.81 -8.71 4.07
N PHE A 10 -4.36 -9.62 3.26
CA PHE A 10 -5.11 -10.76 3.76
C PHE A 10 -4.46 -12.05 3.28
N GLU A 11 -4.40 -13.03 4.16
CA GLU A 11 -4.05 -14.40 3.84
C GLU A 11 -5.34 -15.22 3.72
N TYR A 12 -5.44 -16.01 2.65
CA TYR A 12 -6.52 -16.94 2.47
C TYR A 12 -6.11 -18.31 3.00
N ASP A 13 -6.76 -18.73 4.07
CA ASP A 13 -6.57 -20.05 4.64
C ASP A 13 -7.92 -20.68 5.00
N ASN A 14 -8.03 -21.99 4.77
CA ASN A 14 -9.20 -22.80 5.14
C ASN A 14 -10.57 -22.20 4.77
N GLY A 15 -10.67 -21.55 3.60
CA GLY A 15 -11.94 -20.99 3.12
C GLY A 15 -12.25 -19.57 3.61
N SER A 16 -11.33 -18.93 4.33
CA SER A 16 -11.53 -17.60 4.91
C SER A 16 -10.35 -16.68 4.64
N TRP A 17 -10.64 -15.38 4.51
CA TRP A 17 -9.62 -14.33 4.45
C TRP A 17 -9.39 -13.76 5.83
N THR A 18 -8.16 -13.84 6.31
CA THR A 18 -7.73 -13.26 7.59
C THR A 18 -6.71 -12.16 7.32
N GLN A 19 -6.88 -11.00 7.94
CA GLN A 19 -5.92 -9.92 7.80
C GLN A 19 -4.60 -10.31 8.48
N VAL A 20 -3.49 -10.08 7.78
CA VAL A 20 -2.14 -10.32 8.29
C VAL A 20 -1.45 -8.97 8.49
N GLY A 21 -0.96 -8.73 9.70
CA GLY A 21 -0.33 -7.46 10.07
C GLY A 21 -1.34 -6.32 10.28
N GLY A 22 -0.80 -5.12 10.47
CA GLY A 22 -1.59 -3.89 10.61
C GLY A 22 -1.99 -3.31 9.25
N ASP A 23 -2.91 -2.34 9.29
CA ASP A 23 -3.21 -1.52 8.11
C ASP A 23 -1.95 -0.73 7.68
N VAL A 24 -1.74 -0.61 6.36
CA VAL A 24 -0.73 0.29 5.80
C VAL A 24 -1.44 1.55 5.33
N ASP A 25 -1.44 2.55 6.20
CA ASP A 25 -2.08 3.84 5.94
C ASP A 25 -1.24 4.72 5.01
N GLY A 26 -1.89 5.47 4.12
CA GLY A 26 -1.26 6.53 3.35
C GLY A 26 -0.89 7.71 4.24
N ASP A 27 0.32 8.26 4.05
CA ASP A 27 0.90 9.26 4.94
C ASP A 27 0.38 10.68 4.65
N VAL A 28 0.10 11.02 3.38
CA VAL A 28 -0.37 12.36 2.98
C VAL A 28 -1.71 12.27 2.24
N SER A 29 -2.59 13.24 2.48
CA SER A 29 -3.88 13.35 1.79
C SER A 29 -3.66 13.56 0.29
N GLY A 30 -4.33 12.76 -0.54
CA GLY A 30 -4.25 12.87 -2.00
C GLY A 30 -3.15 12.01 -2.65
N ASP A 31 -2.32 11.32 -1.87
CA ASP A 31 -1.22 10.49 -2.39
C ASP A 31 -1.67 9.25 -3.16
N GLN A 32 -2.91 8.81 -2.93
CA GLN A 32 -3.46 7.59 -3.50
C GLN A 32 -2.59 6.35 -3.22
N SER A 33 -2.07 6.23 -1.98
CA SER A 33 -1.33 5.03 -1.56
C SER A 33 -2.17 3.78 -1.77
N GLY A 34 -1.59 2.76 -2.41
CA GLY A 34 -2.32 1.55 -2.80
C GLY A 34 -2.92 1.60 -4.21
N TRP A 35 -2.60 2.63 -5.00
CA TRP A 35 -2.99 2.69 -6.41
C TRP A 35 -2.48 1.49 -7.22
N SER A 36 -1.27 1.02 -6.90
CA SER A 36 -0.72 -0.23 -7.43
C SER A 36 -0.09 -1.04 -6.31
N VAL A 37 -0.18 -2.37 -6.44
CA VAL A 37 0.40 -3.33 -5.51
C VAL A 37 1.09 -4.46 -6.26
N ALA A 38 2.21 -4.93 -5.72
CA ALA A 38 2.88 -6.13 -6.17
C ALA A 38 3.30 -6.98 -4.96
N LEU A 39 3.15 -8.30 -5.07
CA LEU A 39 3.56 -9.27 -4.06
C LEU A 39 4.76 -10.04 -4.59
N SER A 40 5.76 -10.28 -3.74
CA SER A 40 6.89 -11.15 -4.11
C SER A 40 6.41 -12.59 -4.35
N PRO A 41 7.14 -13.40 -5.15
CA PRO A 41 6.73 -14.77 -5.45
C PRO A 41 6.59 -15.67 -4.22
N ASP A 42 7.33 -15.36 -3.16
CA ASP A 42 7.31 -16.08 -1.88
C ASP A 42 6.30 -15.49 -0.86
N GLY A 43 5.57 -14.42 -1.24
CA GLY A 43 4.55 -13.79 -0.38
C GLY A 43 5.11 -12.94 0.77
N ASN A 44 6.42 -12.85 0.94
CA ASN A 44 7.04 -12.22 2.10
C ASN A 44 7.25 -10.71 1.97
N ARG A 45 7.10 -10.14 0.77
CA ARG A 45 7.24 -8.70 0.54
C ARG A 45 6.13 -8.14 -0.30
N ILE A 46 5.72 -6.93 0.03
CA ILE A 46 4.75 -6.17 -0.77
C ILE A 46 5.40 -4.86 -1.20
N ALA A 47 5.14 -4.44 -2.43
CA ALA A 47 5.44 -3.09 -2.90
C ALA A 47 4.13 -2.33 -3.10
N ILE A 48 4.01 -1.15 -2.49
CA ILE A 48 2.82 -0.29 -2.56
C ILE A 48 3.20 1.01 -3.24
N GLY A 49 2.52 1.31 -4.36
CA GLY A 49 2.68 2.56 -5.11
C GLY A 49 1.71 3.65 -4.65
N ALA A 50 2.22 4.88 -4.60
CA ALA A 50 1.49 6.12 -4.35
C ALA A 50 1.90 7.14 -5.42
N PRO A 51 1.23 7.18 -6.60
CA PRO A 51 1.68 7.94 -7.75
C PRO A 51 1.68 9.46 -7.52
N ASN A 52 0.76 9.95 -6.69
CA ASN A 52 0.61 11.38 -6.42
C ASN A 52 1.30 11.79 -5.13
N HIS A 53 2.20 10.96 -4.59
CA HIS A 53 2.95 11.33 -3.40
C HIS A 53 3.78 12.60 -3.66
N ALA A 54 3.34 13.70 -3.07
CA ALA A 54 3.99 14.99 -3.17
C ALA A 54 5.17 15.04 -2.19
N GLY A 55 6.27 14.37 -2.57
CA GLY A 55 7.57 14.60 -1.95
C GLY A 55 8.09 16.03 -2.22
N SER A 56 9.40 16.25 -2.04
CA SER A 56 10.08 17.56 -2.19
C SER A 56 10.11 18.16 -3.61
N GLY A 57 9.21 17.76 -4.51
CA GLY A 57 9.00 18.26 -5.86
C GLY A 57 7.76 17.56 -6.44
N SER A 58 6.88 18.34 -7.08
CA SER A 58 5.61 17.94 -7.72
C SER A 58 5.44 16.43 -7.98
N GLU A 59 4.51 15.78 -7.27
CA GLU A 59 3.98 14.43 -7.56
C GLU A 59 5.04 13.40 -8.01
N ALA A 60 6.20 13.39 -7.34
CA ALA A 60 7.32 12.52 -7.73
C ALA A 60 7.01 11.01 -7.62
N GLY A 61 5.88 10.67 -6.99
CA GLY A 61 5.48 9.32 -6.70
C GLY A 61 6.34 8.70 -5.59
N GLN A 62 5.79 7.69 -4.93
CA GLN A 62 6.51 6.92 -3.92
C GLN A 62 6.18 5.44 -4.06
N VAL A 63 7.16 4.59 -3.79
CA VAL A 63 6.98 3.16 -3.54
C VAL A 63 7.50 2.84 -2.15
N ARG A 64 6.65 2.21 -1.32
CA ARG A 64 7.06 1.64 -0.03
C ARG A 64 7.09 0.12 -0.14
N VAL A 65 8.15 -0.50 0.38
CA VAL A 65 8.32 -1.97 0.40
C VAL A 65 8.38 -2.43 1.84
N PHE A 66 7.62 -3.47 2.15
CA PHE A 66 7.54 -4.12 3.47
C PHE A 66 8.01 -5.57 3.36
#